data_AF-W1ISH3-F1
#
_entry.id   AF-W1ISH3-F1
#
_cell.length_a   1.000
_cell.length_b   1.000
_cell.length_c   1.000
_cell.angle_alpha   90.00
_cell.angle_beta   90.00
_cell.angle_gamma   90.00
#
_symmetry.space_group_name_H-M   'P 1'
#
loop_
_entity.id
_entity.type
_entity.pdbx_description
1 polymer ?
#
loop_
_entity_poly.entity_id
_entity_poly.type
_entity_poly.pdbx_seq_one_letter_code
_entity_poly.pdbx_strand_id
1 'polypeptide(L)'
;MWQQVNQRINQALNSVRLAFRAVLGTTDSRGKVQTIQAEGLAGEQLQGQELFQQYGYTSHPPPGTMGIVLPLNGRTSHAIVIATEHGTYRLAGLKTGEVAVYTDEGAKIVLKRGRLIDVDCDTYRVNCQTFEVNAASNADFNTPMVTTSEQLTAMAQITGNGGMAIRGGKGATFEGNINQTSGSYQTTDDVRAGHISLKGHKHPNGHNGSNTGSAIP
;
A
#
# COMPACT_ATOMS: atom_id res chain seq x y z
N MET A 1 -34.43 -51.24 32.67
CA MET A 1 -33.23 -50.46 33.03
C MET A 1 -32.50 -49.94 31.78
N TRP A 2 -32.11 -50.79 30.83
CA TRP A 2 -31.42 -50.38 29.59
C TRP A 2 -32.19 -49.39 28.70
N GLN A 3 -33.52 -49.51 28.59
CA GLN A 3 -34.32 -48.55 27.80
C GLN A 3 -34.29 -47.13 28.38
N GLN A 4 -34.33 -46.98 29.71
CA GLN A 4 -34.24 -45.67 30.37
C GLN A 4 -32.84 -45.05 30.22
N VAL A 5 -31.79 -45.89 30.25
CA VAL A 5 -30.42 -45.47 29.97
C VAL A 5 -30.29 -44.96 28.52
N ASN A 6 -30.77 -45.73 27.54
CA ASN A 6 -30.75 -45.32 26.13
C ASN A 6 -31.56 -44.05 25.89
N GLN A 7 -32.70 -43.89 26.56
CA GLN A 7 -33.54 -42.70 26.44
C GLN A 7 -32.83 -41.45 26.98
N ARG A 8 -32.14 -41.55 28.13
CA ARG A 8 -31.33 -40.45 28.68
C ARG A 8 -30.13 -40.12 27.81
N ILE A 9 -29.47 -41.13 27.26
CA ILE A 9 -28.35 -40.95 26.31
C ILE A 9 -28.84 -40.21 25.07
N ASN A 10 -29.96 -40.63 24.47
CA ASN A 10 -30.51 -39.98 23.29
C ASN A 10 -30.96 -38.54 23.57
N GLN A 11 -31.53 -38.27 24.74
CA GLN A 11 -31.86 -36.91 25.17
C GLN A 11 -30.60 -36.03 25.29
N ALA A 12 -29.53 -36.56 25.90
CA ALA A 12 -28.26 -35.87 26.01
C ALA A 12 -27.61 -35.62 24.64
N LEU A 13 -27.58 -36.63 23.76
CA LEU A 13 -27.01 -36.49 22.41
C LEU A 13 -27.82 -35.51 21.55
N ASN A 14 -29.15 -35.52 21.64
CA ASN A 14 -30.00 -34.56 20.93
C ASN A 14 -29.87 -33.13 21.46
N SER A 15 -29.39 -32.95 22.70
CA SER A 15 -29.09 -31.62 23.24
C SER A 15 -27.76 -31.04 22.73
N VAL A 16 -26.89 -31.87 22.16
CA VAL A 16 -25.65 -31.44 21.53
C VAL A 16 -25.93 -31.10 20.08
N ARG A 17 -25.98 -29.80 19.80
CA ARG A 17 -26.01 -29.33 18.42
C ARG A 17 -24.59 -29.27 17.85
N LEU A 18 -24.36 -30.01 16.78
CA LEU A 18 -23.10 -30.01 16.04
C LEU A 18 -22.93 -28.72 15.22
N ALA A 19 -21.68 -28.42 14.88
CA ALA A 19 -21.36 -27.34 13.96
C ALA A 19 -22.01 -27.57 12.59
N PHE A 20 -22.44 -26.49 11.94
CA PHE A 20 -23.15 -26.55 10.66
C PHE A 20 -22.74 -25.42 9.72
N ARG A 21 -23.09 -25.57 8.45
CA ARG A 21 -22.87 -24.55 7.42
C ARG A 21 -24.00 -23.54 7.41
N ALA A 22 -23.67 -22.28 7.18
CA ALA A 22 -24.62 -21.21 6.97
C ALA A 22 -24.19 -20.32 5.80
N VAL A 23 -25.11 -19.54 5.27
CA VAL A 23 -24.83 -18.46 4.31
C VAL A 23 -25.10 -17.13 5.02
N LEU A 24 -24.09 -16.28 5.06
CA LEU A 24 -24.15 -14.96 5.69
C LEU A 24 -25.01 -14.02 4.84
N GLY A 25 -25.88 -13.28 5.51
CA GLY A 25 -26.62 -12.16 4.95
C GLY A 25 -25.93 -10.85 5.31
N THR A 26 -26.60 -10.02 6.11
CA THR A 26 -26.06 -8.75 6.60
C THR A 26 -25.08 -8.95 7.73
N THR A 27 -24.05 -8.10 7.74
CA THR A 27 -23.01 -8.08 8.76
C THR A 27 -22.96 -6.69 9.41
N ASP A 28 -22.94 -6.60 10.74
CA ASP A 28 -22.73 -5.35 11.48
C ASP A 28 -21.34 -5.33 12.12
N SER A 29 -20.48 -4.45 11.62
CA SER A 29 -19.07 -4.31 12.03
C SER A 29 -18.79 -3.08 12.89
N ARG A 30 -19.83 -2.40 13.39
CA ARG A 30 -19.66 -1.20 14.24
C ARG A 30 -19.37 -1.54 15.70
N GLY A 31 -19.78 -2.73 16.14
CA GLY A 31 -19.58 -3.21 17.50
C GLY A 31 -18.13 -3.63 17.79
N LYS A 32 -17.82 -3.83 19.08
CA LYS A 32 -16.52 -4.39 19.51
C LYS A 32 -16.30 -5.82 19.00
N VAL A 33 -17.41 -6.54 18.84
CA VAL A 33 -17.49 -7.85 18.20
C VAL A 33 -18.46 -7.68 17.04
N GLN A 34 -18.04 -8.15 15.86
CA GLN A 34 -18.86 -8.11 14.67
C GLN A 34 -19.98 -9.15 14.78
N THR A 35 -21.20 -8.76 14.41
CA THR A 35 -22.35 -9.67 14.43
C THR A 35 -22.88 -9.89 13.03
N ILE A 36 -23.42 -11.08 12.79
CA ILE A 36 -23.92 -11.50 11.48
C ILE A 36 -25.37 -11.98 11.59
N GLN A 37 -26.11 -11.72 10.53
CA GLN A 37 -27.31 -12.47 10.18
C GLN A 37 -26.90 -13.55 9.18
N ALA A 38 -27.44 -14.76 9.35
CA ALA A 38 -27.14 -15.85 8.44
C ALA A 38 -28.31 -16.83 8.35
N GLU A 39 -28.37 -17.56 7.26
CA GLU A 39 -29.30 -18.66 7.08
C GLU A 39 -28.55 -19.99 7.26
N GLY A 40 -28.99 -20.77 8.25
CA GLY A 40 -28.48 -22.10 8.56
C GLY A 40 -29.17 -23.22 7.77
N LEU A 41 -29.06 -24.44 8.29
CA LEU A 41 -29.72 -25.61 7.67
C LEU A 41 -31.24 -25.50 7.79
N ALA A 42 -31.94 -25.91 6.73
CA ALA A 42 -33.40 -25.95 6.65
C ALA A 42 -34.09 -24.58 6.92
N GLY A 43 -33.46 -23.48 6.50
CA GLY A 43 -34.04 -22.13 6.59
C GLY A 43 -33.97 -21.48 7.97
N GLU A 44 -33.21 -22.07 8.90
CA GLU A 44 -33.02 -21.49 10.23
C GLU A 44 -32.38 -20.11 10.13
N GLN A 45 -33.01 -19.12 10.77
CA GLN A 45 -32.49 -17.76 10.80
C GLN A 45 -31.59 -17.56 12.02
N LEU A 46 -30.35 -17.17 11.76
CA LEU A 46 -29.37 -16.75 12.74
C LEU A 46 -29.37 -15.23 12.78
N GLN A 47 -29.61 -14.66 13.96
CA GLN A 47 -29.61 -13.22 14.16
C GLN A 47 -28.61 -12.87 15.26
N GLY A 48 -27.73 -11.91 14.96
CA GLY A 48 -26.79 -11.37 15.94
C GLY A 48 -25.71 -12.35 16.40
N GLN A 49 -25.37 -13.36 15.58
CA GLN A 49 -24.32 -14.31 15.94
C GLN A 49 -22.96 -13.63 15.83
N GLU A 50 -22.07 -13.91 16.77
CA GLU A 50 -20.76 -13.26 16.81
C GLU A 50 -19.83 -13.88 15.75
N LEU A 51 -19.13 -13.05 14.99
CA LEU A 51 -18.05 -13.47 14.10
C LEU A 51 -16.71 -13.26 14.81
N PHE A 52 -16.07 -14.35 15.21
CA PHE A 52 -14.76 -14.29 15.85
C PHE A 52 -13.65 -14.48 14.82
N GLN A 53 -12.64 -13.62 14.88
CA GLN A 53 -11.51 -13.60 13.96
C GLN A 53 -10.18 -13.67 14.73
N GLN A 54 -9.11 -14.03 14.03
CA GLN A 54 -7.77 -14.00 14.61
C GLN A 54 -7.36 -12.56 14.91
N TYR A 55 -6.73 -12.33 16.06
CA TYR A 55 -6.22 -11.01 16.43
C TYR A 55 -5.28 -10.46 15.34
N GLY A 56 -5.43 -9.18 15.00
CA GLY A 56 -4.69 -8.53 13.90
C GLY A 56 -5.34 -8.69 12.53
N TYR A 57 -6.40 -9.49 12.39
CA TYR A 57 -7.21 -9.60 11.18
C TYR A 57 -8.63 -9.11 11.44
N THR A 58 -9.19 -8.36 10.50
CA THR A 58 -10.60 -7.98 10.49
C THR A 58 -11.11 -8.04 9.06
N SER A 59 -12.29 -8.62 8.86
CA SER A 59 -12.92 -8.70 7.54
C SER A 59 -14.41 -8.40 7.65
N HIS A 60 -14.94 -7.68 6.67
CA HIS A 60 -16.36 -7.45 6.52
C HIS A 60 -16.93 -8.31 5.40
N PRO A 61 -17.26 -9.60 5.65
CA PRO A 61 -17.68 -10.50 4.59
C PRO A 61 -18.96 -9.99 3.92
N PRO A 62 -19.01 -9.95 2.57
CA PRO A 62 -20.23 -9.55 1.86
C PRO A 62 -21.32 -10.62 2.01
N PRO A 63 -22.60 -10.25 1.78
CA PRO A 63 -23.70 -11.20 1.70
C PRO A 63 -23.41 -12.33 0.70
N GLY A 64 -23.85 -13.54 1.01
CA GLY A 64 -23.55 -14.75 0.23
C GLY A 64 -22.28 -15.48 0.67
N THR A 65 -21.52 -14.92 1.62
CA THR A 65 -20.36 -15.61 2.21
C THR A 65 -20.79 -16.87 2.93
N MET A 66 -20.14 -18.01 2.65
CA MET A 66 -20.37 -19.25 3.38
C MET A 66 -19.68 -19.17 4.75
N GLY A 67 -20.32 -19.73 5.78
CA GLY A 67 -19.78 -19.75 7.13
C GLY A 67 -19.91 -21.11 7.82
N ILE A 68 -19.03 -21.37 8.78
CA ILE A 68 -19.19 -22.45 9.76
C ILE A 68 -19.65 -21.85 11.08
N VAL A 69 -20.79 -22.34 11.56
CA VAL A 69 -21.44 -21.93 12.80
C VAL A 69 -21.19 -22.99 13.86
N LEU A 70 -20.67 -22.57 15.01
CA LEU A 70 -20.42 -23.42 16.17
C LEU A 70 -21.38 -23.03 17.31
N PRO A 71 -22.41 -23.85 17.59
CA PRO A 71 -23.29 -23.65 18.73
C PRO A 71 -22.57 -23.84 20.07
N LEU A 72 -22.50 -22.82 20.90
CA LEU A 72 -22.00 -22.98 22.27
C LEU A 72 -23.10 -23.61 23.13
N ASN A 73 -22.75 -24.61 23.94
CA ASN A 73 -23.68 -25.37 24.76
C ASN A 73 -24.87 -25.99 23.97
N GLY A 74 -24.66 -26.28 22.68
CA GLY A 74 -25.69 -26.87 21.82
C GLY A 74 -26.84 -25.94 21.43
N ARG A 75 -26.73 -24.63 21.69
CA ARG A 75 -27.78 -23.64 21.38
C ARG A 75 -27.36 -22.76 20.22
N THR A 76 -28.20 -22.65 19.19
CA THR A 76 -27.95 -21.71 18.09
C THR A 76 -28.00 -20.26 18.54
N SER A 77 -28.82 -19.91 19.54
CA SER A 77 -28.89 -18.53 20.04
C SER A 77 -27.58 -18.04 20.68
N HIS A 78 -26.67 -18.96 21.01
CA HIS A 78 -25.35 -18.70 21.57
C HIS A 78 -24.26 -19.26 20.63
N ALA A 79 -24.49 -19.23 19.32
CA ALA A 79 -23.50 -19.72 18.37
C ALA A 79 -22.50 -18.63 17.97
N ILE A 80 -21.37 -19.08 17.47
CA ILE A 80 -20.34 -18.20 16.92
C ILE A 80 -19.98 -18.66 15.50
N VAL A 81 -19.69 -17.71 14.63
CA VAL A 81 -19.12 -18.00 13.31
C VAL A 81 -17.61 -18.02 13.42
N ILE A 82 -17.00 -19.14 13.03
CA ILE A 82 -15.58 -19.42 13.26
C ILE A 82 -14.75 -19.48 11.98
N ALA A 83 -15.40 -19.57 10.82
CA ALA A 83 -14.75 -19.59 9.52
C ALA A 83 -15.71 -19.07 8.47
N THR A 84 -15.18 -18.29 7.52
CA THR A 84 -15.93 -17.71 6.42
C THR A 84 -15.18 -17.90 5.11
N GLU A 85 -15.90 -18.10 4.01
CA GLU A 85 -15.34 -18.22 2.67
C GLU A 85 -16.35 -17.77 1.62
N HIS A 86 -15.92 -16.99 0.63
CA HIS A 86 -16.77 -16.52 -0.46
C HIS A 86 -16.33 -17.16 -1.78
N GLY A 87 -17.10 -18.13 -2.28
CA GLY A 87 -16.70 -18.97 -3.41
C GLY A 87 -16.33 -18.21 -4.69
N THR A 88 -17.00 -17.07 -4.96
CA THR A 88 -16.74 -16.25 -6.16
C THR A 88 -15.48 -15.39 -6.04
N TYR A 89 -15.16 -14.93 -4.83
CA TYR A 89 -14.09 -13.96 -4.60
C TYR A 89 -12.81 -14.62 -4.09
N ARG A 90 -12.89 -15.90 -3.71
CA ARG A 90 -11.74 -16.68 -3.28
C ARG A 90 -10.63 -16.62 -4.32
N LEU A 91 -9.46 -16.16 -3.88
CA LEU A 91 -8.27 -16.19 -4.71
C LEU A 91 -7.86 -17.65 -5.00
N ALA A 92 -8.07 -18.07 -6.25
CA ALA A 92 -7.72 -19.41 -6.73
C ALA A 92 -6.28 -19.47 -7.28
N GLY A 93 -5.75 -20.68 -7.44
CA GLY A 93 -4.48 -20.91 -8.16
C GLY A 93 -3.20 -20.66 -7.35
N LEU A 94 -3.27 -20.47 -6.04
CA LEU A 94 -2.08 -20.43 -5.17
C LEU A 94 -1.33 -21.76 -5.22
N LYS A 95 0.00 -21.69 -5.32
CA LYS A 95 0.86 -22.87 -5.18
C LYS A 95 0.93 -23.30 -3.72
N THR A 96 1.30 -24.56 -3.48
CA THR A 96 1.48 -25.08 -2.13
C THR A 96 2.46 -24.21 -1.33
N GLY A 97 1.98 -23.73 -0.17
CA GLY A 97 2.74 -22.89 0.75
C GLY A 97 2.70 -21.38 0.46
N GLU A 98 1.94 -20.93 -0.54
CA GLU A 98 1.65 -19.51 -0.75
C GLU A 98 0.44 -19.08 0.11
N VAL A 99 0.45 -17.81 0.53
CA VAL A 99 -0.61 -17.22 1.37
C VAL A 99 -0.96 -15.85 0.80
N ALA A 100 -2.24 -15.48 0.87
CA ALA A 100 -2.71 -14.19 0.36
C ALA A 100 -3.74 -13.53 1.28
N VAL A 101 -3.78 -12.20 1.22
CA VAL A 101 -4.88 -11.35 1.71
C VAL A 101 -5.44 -10.63 0.50
N TYR A 102 -6.76 -10.59 0.35
CA TYR A 102 -7.41 -10.07 -0.85
C TYR A 102 -8.79 -9.46 -0.55
N THR A 103 -9.30 -8.62 -1.46
CA THR A 103 -10.66 -8.07 -1.45
C THR A 103 -11.48 -8.61 -2.64
N ASP A 104 -12.80 -8.45 -2.58
CA ASP A 104 -13.73 -8.77 -3.67
C ASP A 104 -13.50 -7.92 -4.94
N GLU A 105 -12.90 -6.74 -4.78
CA GLU A 105 -12.51 -5.85 -5.87
C GLU A 105 -11.20 -6.26 -6.57
N GLY A 106 -10.54 -7.33 -6.09
CA GLY A 106 -9.35 -7.91 -6.74
C GLY A 106 -8.00 -7.39 -6.23
N ALA A 107 -7.99 -6.40 -5.33
CA ALA A 107 -6.76 -5.97 -4.65
C ALA A 107 -6.22 -7.12 -3.78
N LYS A 108 -4.90 -7.37 -3.83
CA LYS A 108 -4.27 -8.49 -3.12
C LYS A 108 -2.82 -8.26 -2.71
N ILE A 109 -2.44 -8.93 -1.64
CA ILE A 109 -1.06 -9.12 -1.19
C ILE A 109 -0.80 -10.63 -1.15
N VAL A 110 0.16 -11.12 -1.92
CA VAL A 110 0.49 -12.55 -2.02
C VAL A 110 1.95 -12.80 -1.62
N LEU A 111 2.14 -13.66 -0.62
CA LEU A 111 3.45 -14.18 -0.25
C LEU A 111 3.73 -15.42 -1.10
N LYS A 112 4.50 -15.24 -2.17
CA LYS A 112 4.80 -16.25 -3.19
C LYS A 112 6.07 -17.05 -2.87
N ARG A 113 6.23 -18.18 -3.55
CA ARG A 113 7.47 -18.96 -3.50
C ARG A 113 8.68 -18.14 -3.99
N GLY A 114 9.84 -18.38 -3.40
CA GLY A 114 11.07 -17.64 -3.72
C GLY A 114 11.29 -16.39 -2.86
N ARG A 115 10.51 -16.20 -1.78
CA ARG A 115 10.55 -15.02 -0.90
C ARG A 115 10.11 -13.73 -1.62
N LEU A 116 9.12 -13.85 -2.50
CA LEU A 116 8.55 -12.75 -3.26
C LEU A 116 7.23 -12.32 -2.62
N ILE A 117 7.09 -11.02 -2.37
CA ILE A 117 5.82 -10.41 -1.94
C ILE A 117 5.28 -9.65 -3.14
N ASP A 118 4.08 -10.01 -3.59
CA ASP A 118 3.41 -9.41 -4.74
C ASP A 118 2.20 -8.62 -4.26
N VAL A 119 2.17 -7.32 -4.54
CA VAL A 119 1.09 -6.41 -4.16
C VAL A 119 0.46 -5.87 -5.44
N ASP A 120 -0.82 -6.13 -5.62
CA ASP A 120 -1.57 -5.78 -6.82
C ASP A 120 -2.81 -4.97 -6.42
N CYS A 121 -2.87 -3.70 -6.84
CA CYS A 121 -3.92 -2.75 -6.49
C CYS A 121 -3.85 -1.49 -7.38
N ASP A 122 -4.95 -0.73 -7.44
CA ASP A 122 -5.01 0.53 -8.18
C ASP A 122 -4.33 1.69 -7.42
N THR A 123 -4.37 1.67 -6.08
CA THR A 123 -3.75 2.70 -5.23
C THR A 123 -3.05 2.07 -4.04
N TYR A 124 -1.71 2.16 -4.01
CA TYR A 124 -0.90 1.78 -2.87
C TYR A 124 -0.53 3.00 -2.03
N ARG A 125 -1.15 3.15 -0.86
CA ARG A 125 -0.91 4.27 0.07
C ARG A 125 -0.21 3.79 1.33
N VAL A 126 0.92 4.41 1.65
CA VAL A 126 1.70 4.14 2.86
C VAL A 126 1.70 5.39 3.74
N ASN A 127 1.00 5.34 4.87
CA ASN A 127 1.00 6.41 5.87
C ASN A 127 1.90 5.98 7.03
N CYS A 128 3.07 6.61 7.17
CA CYS A 128 4.03 6.28 8.22
C CYS A 128 4.89 7.49 8.57
N GLN A 129 5.52 7.46 9.75
CA GLN A 129 6.46 8.50 10.19
C GLN A 129 7.82 8.39 9.49
N THR A 130 8.28 7.15 9.26
CA THR A 130 9.56 6.84 8.60
C THR A 130 9.34 5.70 7.61
N PHE A 131 9.70 5.93 6.35
CA PHE A 131 9.72 4.92 5.30
C PHE A 131 11.16 4.63 4.89
N GLU A 132 11.63 3.41 5.13
CA GLU A 132 12.99 2.97 4.81
C GLU A 132 12.95 1.81 3.82
N VAL A 133 13.74 1.91 2.74
CA VAL A 133 13.85 0.87 1.71
C VAL A 133 15.32 0.48 1.56
N ASN A 134 15.65 -0.74 1.99
CA ASN A 134 16.99 -1.31 1.88
C ASN A 134 17.02 -2.37 0.77
N ALA A 135 17.61 -2.03 -0.38
CA ALA A 135 17.75 -2.93 -1.52
C ALA A 135 19.23 -3.02 -1.94
N ALA A 136 19.74 -4.24 -2.12
CA ALA A 136 21.16 -4.47 -2.43
C ALA A 136 21.51 -4.27 -3.91
N SER A 137 20.53 -4.42 -4.81
CA SER A 137 20.74 -4.34 -6.27
C SER A 137 20.22 -3.03 -6.83
N ASN A 138 18.91 -2.77 -6.71
CA ASN A 138 18.27 -1.57 -7.24
C ASN A 138 16.88 -1.36 -6.61
N ALA A 139 16.31 -0.17 -6.82
CA ALA A 139 14.92 0.15 -6.56
C ALA A 139 14.35 0.90 -7.77
N ASP A 140 13.47 0.25 -8.52
CA ASP A 140 12.90 0.82 -9.75
C ASP A 140 11.52 1.43 -9.50
N PHE A 141 11.28 2.60 -10.09
CA PHE A 141 9.99 3.30 -10.07
C PHE A 141 9.50 3.48 -11.51
N ASN A 142 8.74 2.51 -12.01
CA ASN A 142 8.16 2.54 -13.36
C ASN A 142 6.88 3.39 -13.36
N THR A 143 7.03 4.71 -13.26
CA THR A 143 5.94 5.69 -13.21
C THR A 143 6.25 6.90 -14.09
N PRO A 144 5.24 7.56 -14.69
CA PRO A 144 5.44 8.82 -15.39
C PRO A 144 5.99 9.96 -14.50
N MET A 145 5.77 9.90 -13.19
CA MET A 145 6.19 10.96 -12.25
C MET A 145 6.50 10.43 -10.85
N VAL A 146 7.59 10.91 -10.26
CA VAL A 146 7.97 10.74 -8.85
C VAL A 146 8.10 12.13 -8.23
N THR A 147 7.47 12.37 -7.09
CA THR A 147 7.45 13.68 -6.42
C THR A 147 7.97 13.57 -4.98
N THR A 148 8.85 14.49 -4.59
CA THR A 148 9.29 14.73 -3.20
C THR A 148 8.87 16.14 -2.81
N SER A 149 8.20 16.31 -1.67
CA SER A 149 7.65 17.63 -1.28
C SER A 149 8.70 18.66 -0.88
N GLU A 150 9.83 18.19 -0.35
CA GLU A 150 10.92 19.05 0.14
C GLU A 150 12.20 18.78 -0.67
N GLN A 151 13.00 17.80 -0.23
CA GLN A 151 14.32 17.55 -0.79
C GLN A 151 14.45 16.15 -1.37
N LEU A 152 15.16 16.05 -2.50
CA LEU A 152 15.74 14.81 -3.01
C LEU A 152 17.26 14.89 -2.83
N THR A 153 17.83 13.91 -2.14
CA THR A 153 19.29 13.79 -1.94
C THR A 153 19.78 12.51 -2.60
N ALA A 154 20.75 12.63 -3.50
CA ALA A 154 21.47 11.51 -4.09
C ALA A 154 22.95 11.60 -3.68
N MET A 155 23.51 10.52 -3.14
CA MET A 155 24.88 10.52 -2.60
C MET A 155 25.97 10.49 -3.68
N ALA A 156 25.64 9.98 -4.87
CA ALA A 156 26.56 9.89 -5.99
C ALA A 156 26.10 10.79 -7.15
N GLN A 157 25.32 10.24 -8.07
CA GLN A 157 24.96 10.93 -9.31
C GLN A 157 23.45 10.94 -9.53
N ILE A 158 22.96 12.03 -10.11
CA ILE A 158 21.63 12.12 -10.72
C ILE A 158 21.84 12.13 -12.24
N THR A 159 21.14 11.26 -12.97
CA THR A 159 21.18 11.20 -14.43
C THR A 159 19.79 11.50 -15.00
N GLY A 160 19.74 12.12 -16.19
CA GLY A 160 18.49 12.43 -16.87
C GLY A 160 18.69 12.48 -18.38
N ASN A 161 18.01 11.60 -19.11
CA ASN A 161 18.12 11.49 -20.57
C ASN A 161 17.18 12.48 -21.30
N GLY A 162 16.04 12.81 -20.70
CA GLY A 162 15.01 13.71 -21.26
C GLY A 162 15.21 15.19 -20.93
N GLY A 163 16.38 15.56 -20.42
CA GLY A 163 16.68 16.90 -19.90
C GLY A 163 16.43 17.03 -18.39
N MET A 164 16.73 18.22 -17.87
CA MET A 164 16.62 18.54 -16.45
C MET A 164 16.11 19.96 -16.29
N ALA A 165 14.95 20.13 -15.65
CA ALA A 165 14.38 21.43 -15.34
C ALA A 165 14.50 21.71 -13.84
N ILE A 166 15.40 22.62 -13.45
CA ILE A 166 15.60 23.03 -12.06
C ILE A 166 15.16 24.48 -11.89
N ARG A 167 14.27 24.73 -10.93
CA ARG A 167 13.94 26.08 -10.45
C ARG A 167 14.53 26.24 -9.05
N GLY A 168 15.71 26.82 -8.96
CA GLY A 168 16.51 26.82 -7.72
C GLY A 168 15.97 27.69 -6.57
N GLY A 169 14.91 28.47 -6.78
CA GLY A 169 14.40 29.41 -5.76
C GLY A 169 15.46 30.46 -5.38
N LYS A 170 16.27 30.16 -4.36
CA LYS A 170 17.43 30.94 -3.93
C LYS A 170 18.70 30.74 -4.79
N GLY A 171 18.68 29.80 -5.73
CA GLY A 171 19.76 29.54 -6.67
C GLY A 171 20.16 28.07 -6.73
N ALA A 172 21.13 27.75 -7.60
CA ALA A 172 21.79 26.46 -7.66
C ALA A 172 23.29 26.67 -7.41
N THR A 173 23.88 25.87 -6.53
CA THR A 173 25.31 25.91 -6.21
C THR A 173 25.96 24.63 -6.69
N PHE A 174 27.13 24.76 -7.31
CA PHE A 174 27.93 23.63 -7.78
C PHE A 174 29.32 23.76 -7.18
N GLU A 175 29.83 22.68 -6.61
CA GLU A 175 31.23 22.55 -6.23
C GLU A 175 31.90 21.60 -7.21
N GLY A 176 32.94 22.09 -7.91
CA GLY A 176 33.61 21.37 -8.99
C GLY A 176 33.25 21.89 -10.38
N ASN A 177 33.61 21.12 -11.40
CA ASN A 177 33.51 21.53 -12.79
C ASN A 177 32.09 21.33 -13.34
N ILE A 178 31.61 22.31 -14.12
CA ILE A 178 30.43 22.16 -14.98
C ILE A 178 30.93 22.04 -16.41
N ASN A 179 30.72 20.88 -17.05
CA ASN A 179 31.11 20.64 -18.44
C ASN A 179 29.89 20.61 -19.37
N GLN A 180 29.62 21.73 -20.05
CA GLN A 180 28.60 21.81 -21.10
C GLN A 180 29.26 21.56 -22.46
N THR A 181 29.00 20.40 -23.07
CA THR A 181 29.63 20.01 -24.34
C THR A 181 28.95 20.58 -25.58
N SER A 182 27.71 21.07 -25.46
CA SER A 182 26.95 21.69 -26.55
C SER A 182 25.81 22.56 -26.02
N GLY A 183 25.17 23.33 -26.91
CA GLY A 183 24.07 24.22 -26.58
C GLY A 183 24.52 25.60 -26.11
N SER A 184 23.58 26.41 -25.63
CA SER A 184 23.84 27.77 -25.15
C SER A 184 23.66 27.85 -23.64
N TYR A 185 24.34 28.81 -23.02
CA TYR A 185 24.06 29.24 -21.65
C TYR A 185 23.45 30.65 -21.70
N GLN A 186 22.26 30.82 -21.15
CA GLN A 186 21.55 32.10 -21.13
C GLN A 186 21.25 32.50 -19.70
N THR A 187 21.65 33.72 -19.33
CA THR A 187 21.31 34.35 -18.05
C THR A 187 21.05 35.84 -18.25
N THR A 188 20.14 36.39 -17.45
CA THR A 188 19.85 37.83 -17.45
C THR A 188 20.73 38.60 -16.48
N ASP A 189 21.36 37.93 -15.52
CA ASP A 189 22.22 38.55 -14.52
C ASP A 189 23.69 38.47 -14.93
N ASP A 190 24.58 38.84 -14.01
CA ASP A 190 26.01 38.84 -14.24
C ASP A 190 26.61 37.43 -14.17
N VAL A 191 27.60 37.15 -15.00
CA VAL A 191 28.44 35.96 -14.89
C VAL A 191 29.79 36.41 -14.35
N ARG A 192 30.20 35.87 -13.21
CA ARG A 192 31.44 36.28 -12.54
C ARG A 192 32.47 35.16 -12.48
N ALA A 193 33.69 35.47 -12.90
CA ALA A 193 34.87 34.64 -12.66
C ALA A 193 35.75 35.35 -11.61
N GLY A 194 35.63 34.93 -10.35
CA GLY A 194 36.19 35.68 -9.22
C GLY A 194 35.56 37.07 -9.10
N HIS A 195 36.39 38.12 -9.14
CA HIS A 195 35.92 39.52 -9.10
C HIS A 195 35.65 40.13 -10.48
N ILE A 196 35.84 39.36 -11.56
CA ILE A 196 35.62 39.82 -12.94
C ILE A 196 34.17 39.59 -13.34
N SER A 197 33.48 40.68 -13.67
CA SER A 197 32.09 40.70 -14.15
C SER A 197 32.05 40.63 -15.67
N LEU A 198 31.30 39.68 -16.24
CA LEU A 198 31.10 39.62 -17.69
C LEU A 198 30.45 40.90 -18.22
N LYS A 199 29.46 41.45 -17.52
CA LYS A 199 28.76 42.67 -17.94
C LYS A 199 29.53 43.97 -17.64
N GLY A 200 30.39 43.95 -16.63
CA GLY A 200 31.03 45.16 -16.07
C GLY A 200 32.53 45.29 -16.32
N HIS A 201 33.21 44.25 -16.83
CA HIS A 201 34.66 44.33 -17.07
C HIS A 201 35.01 45.37 -18.13
N LYS A 202 36.19 45.97 -17.98
CA LYS A 202 36.79 46.91 -18.92
C LYS A 202 38.19 46.46 -19.26
N HIS A 203 38.62 46.68 -20.49
CA HIS A 203 40.00 46.45 -20.91
C HIS A 203 40.80 47.74 -20.77
N PRO A 204 42.04 47.72 -20.24
CA PRO A 204 42.92 48.88 -20.27
C PRO A 204 43.42 49.18 -21.70
N ASN A 205 43.95 50.39 -21.91
CA ASN A 205 44.57 50.83 -23.18
C ASN A 205 43.63 50.89 -24.41
N GLY A 206 42.47 51.51 -24.26
CA GLY A 206 41.61 51.91 -25.37
C GLY A 206 42.25 52.98 -26.29
N HIS A 207 41.49 53.48 -27.26
CA HIS A 207 41.97 54.36 -28.35
C HIS A 207 42.75 55.62 -27.90
N ASN A 208 42.60 56.04 -26.65
CA ASN A 208 43.27 57.20 -26.04
C ASN A 208 44.09 56.82 -24.78
N GLY A 209 44.46 55.55 -24.60
CA GLY A 209 45.13 55.04 -23.40
C GLY A 209 44.23 54.90 -22.16
N SER A 210 42.97 55.33 -22.22
CA SER A 210 41.98 55.11 -21.15
C SER A 210 41.36 53.71 -21.26
N ASN A 211 40.69 53.24 -20.21
CA ASN A 211 39.94 51.98 -20.28
C ASN A 211 38.87 52.01 -21.38
N THR A 212 38.57 50.85 -21.97
CA THR A 212 37.42 50.68 -22.84
C THR A 212 36.15 51.06 -22.06
N GLY A 213 35.18 51.67 -22.75
CA GLY A 213 33.87 51.97 -22.16
C GLY A 213 33.16 50.70 -21.66
N SER A 214 31.99 50.87 -21.04
CA SER A 214 31.16 49.74 -20.62
C SER A 214 30.74 48.88 -21.83
N ALA A 215 30.49 47.59 -21.59
CA ALA A 215 29.90 46.72 -22.60
C ALA A 215 28.59 47.32 -23.13
N ILE A 216 28.43 47.32 -24.45
CA ILE A 216 27.22 47.80 -25.13
C ILE A 216 26.23 46.63 -25.20
N PRO A 217 24.94 46.84 -24.85
CA PRO A 217 23.89 45.82 -24.92
C PRO A 217 23.68 45.24 -26.32
#